data_AF-A0A382VKX3-F1
#
_entry.id   AF-A0A382VKX3-F1
#
_cell.length_a   1.000
_cell.length_b   1.000
_cell.length_c   1.000
_cell.angle_alpha   90.00
_cell.angle_beta   90.00
_cell.angle_gamma   90.00
#
_symmetry.space_group_name_H-M   'P 1'
#
loop_
_entity.id
_entity.type
_entity.pdbx_description
1 polymer ?
#
loop_
_entity_poly.entity_id
_entity_poly.type
_entity_poly.pdbx_seq_one_letter_code
_entity_poly.pdbx_strand_id
1 'polypeptide(L)'
;MIDLAMETEECKLPLEDWLLETDRGFKVNKALLAAHVASDEGGNLICVCQTFWKYSCGVWKREEDAQIKSRIHRKIAIREEALGCLTSALVEDVYKQLGLILLAPPEFHFNREPLILNFTNGTLDLDGGLFAEIHRRELYQNIQFPYDFNRDAHCPNWDLFLESLEFDPDTLSRLQEWAGYCLLPIVYGNLQKSLFFIGEGANGKSVFLETLAAVLDNVSHLELSELFDRFKIAELEGKLANICTDVETSKVMDARFKKIVAGEPQSAERKFK
;
A
#
# COMPACT_ATOMS: atom_id res chain seq x y z
N MET A 1 63.15 -9.04 24.69
CA MET A 1 62.15 -8.05 24.23
C MET A 1 60.81 -8.70 24.50
N ILE A 2 60.01 -8.06 25.35
CA ILE A 2 58.76 -8.59 25.88
C ILE A 2 57.67 -8.24 24.86
N ASP A 3 57.08 -9.23 24.20
CA ASP A 3 55.83 -9.02 23.45
C ASP A 3 54.65 -9.30 24.39
N LEU A 4 54.06 -8.20 24.82
CA LEU A 4 52.84 -8.09 25.61
C LEU A 4 51.65 -7.99 24.66
N ALA A 5 50.72 -8.93 24.80
CA ALA A 5 49.28 -8.80 24.55
C ALA A 5 48.86 -8.52 23.09
N MET A 6 47.71 -8.95 22.60
CA MET A 6 46.45 -9.25 23.26
C MET A 6 45.81 -10.42 22.50
N GLU A 7 45.49 -11.49 23.21
CA GLU A 7 44.48 -12.44 22.73
C GLU A 7 43.18 -11.65 22.59
N THR A 8 42.73 -11.45 21.36
CA THR A 8 41.36 -11.03 21.09
C THR A 8 40.47 -12.16 21.61
N GLU A 9 39.90 -11.97 22.81
CA GLU A 9 38.74 -12.72 23.25
C GLU A 9 37.71 -12.65 22.12
N GLU A 10 37.54 -13.77 21.41
CA GLU A 10 36.37 -14.01 20.57
C GLU A 10 35.14 -13.78 21.46
N CYS A 11 34.48 -12.66 21.25
CA CYS A 11 33.18 -12.39 21.85
C CYS A 11 32.20 -13.40 21.25
N LYS A 12 32.12 -14.59 21.84
CA LYS A 12 31.04 -15.54 21.57
C LYS A 12 29.74 -14.82 21.90
N LEU A 13 29.04 -14.34 20.89
CA LEU A 13 27.68 -13.80 20.99
C LEU A 13 26.83 -14.82 21.75
N PRO A 14 26.53 -14.60 23.04
CA PRO A 14 25.71 -15.55 23.77
C PRO A 14 24.27 -15.16 23.47
N LEU A 15 23.58 -16.07 22.77
CA LEU A 15 22.17 -16.45 22.91
C LEU A 15 21.50 -16.61 21.55
N GLU A 16 21.54 -17.84 21.03
CA GLU A 16 20.63 -18.26 19.94
C GLU A 16 19.18 -18.25 20.40
N ASP A 17 18.92 -18.38 21.70
CA ASP A 17 17.56 -18.45 22.25
C ASP A 17 17.08 -17.14 22.86
N TRP A 18 15.81 -16.81 22.63
CA TRP A 18 15.16 -15.63 23.16
C TRP A 18 14.64 -15.81 24.59
N LEU A 19 14.61 -17.04 25.11
CA LEU A 19 14.21 -17.37 26.48
C LEU A 19 15.43 -17.76 27.30
N LEU A 20 15.64 -17.06 28.42
CA LEU A 20 16.81 -17.22 29.28
C LEU A 20 16.41 -17.80 30.62
N GLU A 21 17.03 -18.90 31.01
CA GLU A 21 16.90 -19.43 32.36
C GLU A 21 17.73 -18.56 33.34
N THR A 22 17.15 -18.29 34.50
CA THR A 22 17.75 -17.49 35.57
C THR A 22 17.45 -18.13 36.91
N ASP A 23 18.19 -17.75 37.96
CA ASP A 23 17.96 -18.25 39.33
C ASP A 23 16.54 -18.01 39.87
N ARG A 24 15.75 -17.13 39.21
CA ARG A 24 14.38 -16.76 39.60
C ARG A 24 13.32 -17.24 38.60
N GLY A 25 13.66 -18.15 37.70
CA GLY A 25 12.79 -18.63 36.62
C GLY A 25 13.26 -18.15 35.25
N PHE A 26 12.34 -17.80 34.36
CA PHE A 26 12.68 -17.43 32.99
C PHE A 26 12.63 -15.92 32.74
N LYS A 27 13.47 -15.44 31.80
CA LYS A 27 13.51 -14.06 31.33
C LYS A 27 13.51 -14.04 29.81
N VAL A 28 12.66 -13.20 29.23
CA VAL A 28 12.59 -13.01 27.76
C VAL A 28 13.56 -11.94 27.29
N ASN A 29 14.42 -12.29 26.35
CA ASN A 29 15.16 -11.34 25.54
C ASN A 29 14.26 -10.82 24.41
N LYS A 30 13.75 -9.61 24.61
CA LYS A 30 12.75 -8.97 23.74
C LYS A 30 13.27 -8.72 22.32
N ALA A 31 14.53 -8.34 22.19
CA ALA A 31 15.16 -8.07 20.89
C ALA A 31 15.35 -9.37 20.10
N LEU A 32 15.83 -10.43 20.75
CA LEU A 32 15.94 -11.75 20.11
C LEU A 32 14.58 -12.34 19.75
N LEU A 33 13.57 -12.21 20.61
CA LEU A 33 12.21 -12.66 20.30
C LEU A 33 11.64 -11.89 19.10
N ALA A 34 11.82 -10.57 19.05
CA ALA A 34 11.40 -9.77 17.90
C ALA A 34 12.14 -10.18 16.61
N ALA A 35 13.45 -10.46 16.69
CA ALA A 35 14.22 -10.97 15.55
C ALA A 35 13.73 -12.34 15.07
N HIS A 36 13.36 -13.24 15.98
CA HIS A 36 12.74 -14.53 15.64
C HIS A 36 11.39 -14.34 14.95
N VAL A 37 10.54 -13.45 15.47
CA VAL A 37 9.25 -13.12 14.84
C VAL A 37 9.48 -12.56 13.43
N ALA A 38 10.44 -11.64 13.25
CA ALA A 38 10.81 -11.12 11.93
C ALA A 38 11.29 -12.23 10.97
N SER A 39 12.11 -13.16 11.47
CA SER A 39 12.62 -14.29 10.70
C SER A 39 11.50 -15.25 10.27
N ASP A 40 10.53 -15.53 11.14
CA ASP A 40 9.38 -16.38 10.82
C ASP A 40 8.55 -15.80 9.66
N GLU A 41 8.48 -14.46 9.56
CA GLU A 41 7.74 -13.78 8.50
C GLU A 41 8.44 -13.90 7.13
N GLY A 42 9.71 -14.31 7.09
CA GLY A 42 10.44 -14.65 5.86
C GLY A 42 10.57 -13.48 4.87
N GLY A 43 10.62 -12.24 5.38
CA GLY A 43 10.64 -11.02 4.56
C GLY A 43 9.27 -10.60 4.02
N ASN A 44 8.17 -11.25 4.45
CA ASN A 44 6.81 -10.89 4.05
C ASN A 44 6.14 -9.90 5.03
N LEU A 45 6.90 -9.28 5.92
CA LEU A 45 6.43 -8.26 6.85
C LEU A 45 7.44 -7.11 6.87
N ILE A 46 6.98 -5.88 6.70
CA ILE A 46 7.80 -4.66 6.79
C ILE A 46 7.08 -3.60 7.62
N CYS A 47 7.82 -2.62 8.14
CA CYS A 47 7.27 -1.46 8.83
C CYS A 47 7.60 -0.19 8.04
N VAL A 48 6.58 0.53 7.60
CA VAL A 48 6.72 1.79 6.83
C VAL A 48 5.97 2.88 7.59
N CYS A 49 6.66 3.95 7.98
CA CYS A 49 6.08 5.06 8.74
C CYS A 49 5.26 4.58 9.97
N GLN A 50 5.85 3.70 10.79
CA GLN A 50 5.23 3.10 11.98
C GLN A 50 3.96 2.28 11.70
N THR A 51 3.71 1.89 10.46
CA THR A 51 2.60 1.00 10.08
C THR A 51 3.17 -0.28 9.52
N PHE A 52 2.69 -1.43 10.01
CA PHE A 52 3.10 -2.72 9.47
C PHE A 52 2.37 -3.03 8.16
N TRP A 53 3.10 -3.65 7.24
CA TRP A 53 2.58 -4.13 5.97
C TRP A 53 2.99 -5.58 5.77
N LYS A 54 2.00 -6.41 5.41
CA LYS A 54 2.15 -7.84 5.19
C LYS A 54 2.00 -8.14 3.70
N TYR A 55 2.96 -8.87 3.16
CA TYR A 55 2.84 -9.44 1.82
C TYR A 55 2.03 -10.73 1.87
N SER A 56 0.96 -10.78 1.09
CA SER A 56 0.18 -12.00 0.86
C SER A 56 -0.56 -11.90 -0.47
N CYS A 57 -0.74 -13.04 -1.14
CA CYS A 57 -1.50 -13.13 -2.40
C CYS A 57 -1.08 -12.12 -3.48
N GLY A 58 0.21 -11.84 -3.61
CA GLY A 58 0.72 -10.93 -4.66
C GLY A 58 0.76 -9.45 -4.30
N VAL A 59 0.35 -9.05 -3.10
CA VAL A 59 0.22 -7.62 -2.73
C VAL A 59 0.60 -7.35 -1.28
N TRP A 60 1.14 -6.16 -1.02
CA TRP A 60 1.40 -5.64 0.32
C TRP A 60 0.16 -4.95 0.87
N LYS A 61 -0.39 -5.46 1.98
CA LYS A 61 -1.55 -4.87 2.66
C LYS A 61 -1.17 -4.36 4.04
N ARG A 62 -1.81 -3.28 4.48
CA ARG A 62 -1.68 -2.80 5.85
C ARG A 62 -2.13 -3.89 6.81
N GLU A 63 -1.36 -4.04 7.87
CA GLU A 63 -1.68 -4.97 8.94
C GLU A 63 -1.93 -4.20 10.23
N GLU A 64 -3.08 -4.49 10.85
CA GLU A 64 -3.48 -3.87 12.11
C GLU A 64 -2.56 -4.30 13.25
N ASP A 65 -2.20 -3.35 14.12
CA ASP A 65 -1.36 -3.55 15.31
C ASP A 65 -1.82 -4.76 16.15
N ALA A 66 -3.14 -4.94 16.29
CA ALA A 66 -3.73 -6.05 17.03
C ALA A 66 -3.35 -7.43 16.46
N GLN A 67 -3.24 -7.56 15.14
CA GLN A 67 -2.84 -8.82 14.48
C GLN A 67 -1.36 -9.12 14.74
N ILE A 68 -0.49 -8.12 14.65
CA ILE A 68 0.94 -8.26 14.98
C ILE A 68 1.10 -8.68 16.44
N LYS A 69 0.41 -7.99 17.36
CA LYS A 69 0.43 -8.30 18.81
C LYS A 69 -0.12 -9.70 19.08
N SER A 70 -1.15 -10.13 18.36
CA SER A 70 -1.68 -11.51 18.47
C SER A 70 -0.64 -12.55 18.04
N ARG A 71 0.12 -12.32 16.96
CA ARG A 71 1.20 -13.23 16.54
C ARG A 71 2.31 -13.32 17.56
N ILE A 72 2.77 -12.18 18.08
CA ILE A 72 3.78 -12.13 19.15
C ILE A 72 3.30 -12.93 20.37
N HIS A 73 2.06 -12.70 20.80
CA HIS A 73 1.45 -13.43 21.91
C HIS A 73 1.46 -14.94 21.66
N ARG A 74 1.03 -15.39 20.47
CA ARG A 74 1.06 -16.82 20.11
C ARG A 74 2.47 -17.39 20.11
N LYS A 75 3.46 -16.66 19.58
CA LYS A 75 4.86 -17.10 19.54
C LYS A 75 5.42 -17.36 20.95
N ILE A 76 5.10 -16.48 21.90
CA ILE A 76 5.48 -16.66 23.32
C ILE A 76 4.74 -17.85 23.93
N ALA A 77 3.42 -17.94 23.71
CA ALA A 77 2.56 -18.96 24.31
C ALA A 77 2.84 -20.40 23.83
N ILE A 78 3.60 -20.59 22.74
CA ILE A 78 4.04 -21.91 22.28
C ILE A 78 4.99 -22.58 23.29
N ARG A 79 5.74 -21.80 24.08
CA ARG A 79 6.65 -22.32 25.10
C ARG A 79 6.03 -22.22 26.49
N GLU A 80 5.82 -23.36 27.13
CA GLU A 80 5.19 -23.45 28.45
C GLU A 80 5.98 -22.65 29.50
N GLU A 81 7.31 -22.70 29.41
CA GLU A 81 8.26 -22.00 30.28
C GLU A 81 8.14 -20.48 30.18
N ALA A 82 7.69 -19.96 29.03
CA ALA A 82 7.54 -18.54 28.78
C ALA A 82 6.17 -17.99 29.20
N LEU A 83 5.19 -18.84 29.52
CA LEU A 83 3.85 -18.42 29.92
C LEU A 83 3.86 -17.54 31.17
N GLY A 84 4.77 -17.82 32.11
CA GLY A 84 4.95 -16.99 33.32
C GLY A 84 5.46 -15.57 33.04
N CYS A 85 6.08 -15.34 31.88
CA CYS A 85 6.55 -14.02 31.45
C CYS A 85 5.54 -13.26 30.59
N LEU A 86 4.48 -13.94 30.12
CA LEU A 86 3.53 -13.40 29.15
C LEU A 86 2.67 -12.31 29.78
N THR A 87 2.93 -11.07 29.40
CA THR A 87 2.21 -9.88 29.85
C THR A 87 1.92 -8.96 28.67
N SER A 88 0.92 -8.08 28.80
CA SER A 88 0.64 -7.06 27.79
C SER A 88 1.83 -6.14 27.55
N ALA A 89 2.57 -5.79 28.60
CA ALA A 89 3.79 -4.98 28.52
C ALA A 89 4.90 -5.68 27.72
N LEU A 90 5.10 -6.99 27.93
CA LEU A 90 6.07 -7.76 27.15
C LEU A 90 5.71 -7.77 25.66
N VAL A 91 4.43 -8.04 25.33
CA VAL A 91 3.95 -8.04 23.94
C VAL A 91 4.16 -6.67 23.29
N GLU A 92 3.85 -5.59 24.01
CA GLU A 92 4.03 -4.21 23.54
C GLU A 92 5.51 -3.87 23.30
N ASP A 93 6.41 -4.28 24.19
CA ASP A 93 7.83 -4.03 24.02
C ASP A 93 8.41 -4.81 22.83
N VAL A 94 8.01 -6.08 22.65
CA VAL A 94 8.42 -6.90 21.50
C VAL A 94 7.85 -6.32 20.21
N TYR A 95 6.61 -5.82 20.21
CA TYR A 95 5.99 -5.12 19.09
C TYR A 95 6.81 -3.90 18.65
N LYS A 96 7.25 -3.07 19.60
CA LYS A 96 8.12 -1.93 19.33
C LYS A 96 9.48 -2.34 18.77
N GLN A 97 10.12 -3.36 19.34
CA GLN A 97 11.39 -3.89 18.84
C GLN A 97 11.25 -4.45 17.42
N LEU A 98 10.17 -5.17 17.14
CA LEU A 98 9.86 -5.69 15.81
C LEU A 98 9.73 -4.56 14.79
N GLY A 99 9.07 -3.46 15.18
CA GLY A 99 8.92 -2.28 14.32
C GLY A 99 10.25 -1.62 13.97
N LEU A 100 11.22 -1.62 14.88
CA LEU A 100 12.58 -1.13 14.64
C LEU A 100 13.38 -2.06 13.72
N ILE A 101 13.26 -3.37 13.91
CA ILE A 101 13.94 -4.38 13.09
C ILE A 101 13.45 -4.37 11.65
N LEU A 102 12.13 -4.21 11.45
CA LEU A 102 11.48 -4.27 10.14
C LEU A 102 11.30 -2.90 9.49
N LEU A 103 11.89 -1.83 10.06
CA LEU A 103 11.73 -0.47 9.56
C LEU A 103 12.34 -0.33 8.16
N ALA A 104 11.50 -0.01 7.18
CA ALA A 104 11.94 0.33 5.85
C ALA A 104 12.75 1.64 5.84
N PRO A 105 13.70 1.81 4.91
CA PRO A 105 14.52 3.01 4.85
C PRO A 105 13.66 4.25 4.54
N PRO A 106 14.11 5.47 4.91
CA PRO A 106 13.34 6.70 4.74
C PRO A 106 12.88 6.98 3.31
N GLU A 107 13.66 6.55 2.31
CA GLU A 107 13.38 6.69 0.87
C GLU A 107 12.50 5.58 0.29
N PHE A 108 11.95 4.70 1.14
CA PHE A 108 11.07 3.63 0.71
C PHE A 108 9.73 4.17 0.21
N HIS A 109 9.31 3.68 -0.96
CA HIS A 109 7.99 3.93 -1.52
C HIS A 109 7.46 2.64 -2.15
N PHE A 110 6.15 2.40 -2.05
CA PHE A 110 5.47 1.34 -2.78
C PHE A 110 5.34 1.70 -4.26
N ASN A 111 5.09 0.70 -5.12
CA ASN A 111 4.83 0.85 -6.56
C ASN A 111 5.90 1.68 -7.32
N ARG A 112 7.19 1.52 -6.99
CA ARG A 112 8.30 2.28 -7.61
C ARG A 112 8.45 2.03 -9.10
N GLU A 113 7.89 0.93 -9.59
CA GLU A 113 7.80 0.60 -11.01
C GLU A 113 6.38 0.94 -11.50
N PRO A 114 6.15 2.19 -11.96
CA PRO A 114 4.81 2.74 -12.25
C PRO A 114 4.11 2.03 -13.41
N LEU A 115 4.89 1.47 -14.33
CA LEU A 115 4.41 0.80 -15.53
C LEU A 115 4.12 -0.68 -15.26
N ILE A 116 4.29 -1.13 -14.01
CA ILE A 116 3.86 -2.47 -13.60
C ILE A 116 2.48 -2.36 -12.97
N LEU A 117 1.52 -3.06 -13.58
CA LEU A 117 0.19 -3.26 -13.05
C LEU A 117 0.09 -4.64 -12.40
N ASN A 118 -0.54 -4.69 -11.22
CA ASN A 118 -0.67 -5.91 -10.43
C ASN A 118 -2.11 -6.43 -10.46
N PHE A 119 -2.32 -7.67 -10.87
CA PHE A 119 -3.60 -8.34 -10.99
C PHE A 119 -3.64 -9.58 -10.08
N THR A 120 -4.78 -10.25 -9.95
CA THR A 120 -4.86 -11.47 -9.12
C THR A 120 -4.01 -12.61 -9.69
N ASN A 121 -3.94 -12.74 -11.02
CA ASN A 121 -3.19 -13.79 -11.71
C ASN A 121 -1.73 -13.45 -12.06
N GLY A 122 -1.23 -12.25 -11.74
CA GLY A 122 0.14 -11.88 -12.07
C GLY A 122 0.37 -10.39 -12.21
N THR A 123 1.53 -10.03 -12.78
CA THR A 123 1.93 -8.64 -13.02
C THR A 123 2.12 -8.39 -14.51
N LEU A 124 1.66 -7.23 -14.99
CA LEU A 124 1.82 -6.77 -16.36
C LEU A 124 2.81 -5.61 -16.38
N ASP A 125 3.90 -5.75 -17.12
CA ASP A 125 4.80 -4.66 -17.48
C ASP A 125 4.29 -3.99 -18.77
N LEU A 126 3.90 -2.72 -18.67
CA LEU A 126 3.38 -1.94 -19.78
C LEU A 126 4.46 -1.47 -20.76
N ASP A 127 5.74 -1.39 -20.36
CA ASP A 127 6.84 -0.98 -21.24
C ASP A 127 7.20 -2.11 -22.22
N GLY A 128 7.45 -3.30 -21.66
CA GLY A 128 7.74 -4.50 -22.44
C GLY A 128 6.50 -5.22 -22.99
N GLY A 129 5.30 -4.89 -22.48
CA GLY A 129 4.09 -5.65 -22.76
C GLY A 129 4.18 -7.11 -22.29
N LEU A 130 4.94 -7.38 -21.23
CA LEU A 130 5.19 -8.73 -20.72
C LEU A 130 4.32 -9.01 -19.50
N PHE A 131 3.66 -10.16 -19.50
CA PHE A 131 2.87 -10.63 -18.36
C PHE A 131 3.62 -11.76 -17.63
N ALA A 132 3.75 -11.63 -16.32
CA ALA A 132 4.35 -12.63 -15.45
C ALA A 132 3.31 -13.15 -14.46
N GLU A 133 3.00 -14.44 -14.55
CA GLU A 133 2.04 -15.12 -13.65
C GLU A 133 2.54 -15.18 -12.20
N ILE A 134 3.87 -15.16 -12.01
CA ILE A 134 4.48 -15.21 -10.69
C ILE A 134 4.65 -13.79 -10.14
N HIS A 135 3.98 -13.54 -9.02
CA HIS A 135 4.14 -12.31 -8.26
C HIS A 135 5.52 -12.21 -7.61
N ARG A 136 6.13 -11.03 -7.71
CA ARG A 136 7.40 -10.69 -7.05
C ARG A 136 7.14 -9.69 -5.93
N ARG A 137 7.37 -10.10 -4.68
CA ARG A 137 7.17 -9.21 -3.51
C ARG A 137 8.10 -8.00 -3.53
N GLU A 138 9.27 -8.15 -4.16
CA GLU A 138 10.33 -7.14 -4.28
C GLU A 138 9.90 -5.94 -5.14
N LEU A 139 8.80 -6.07 -5.90
CA LEU A 139 8.17 -4.95 -6.61
C LEU A 139 7.41 -4.01 -5.66
N TYR A 140 7.19 -4.43 -4.41
CA TYR A 140 6.46 -3.67 -3.39
C TYR A 140 5.15 -3.08 -3.92
N GLN A 141 4.36 -3.92 -4.59
CA GLN A 141 3.03 -3.54 -5.07
C GLN A 141 2.06 -3.54 -3.91
N ASN A 142 1.43 -2.40 -3.61
CA ASN A 142 0.38 -2.28 -2.59
C ASN A 142 -1.02 -2.02 -3.18
N ILE A 143 -1.10 -1.94 -4.50
CA ILE A 143 -2.33 -1.90 -5.27
C ILE A 143 -2.39 -3.21 -6.07
N GLN A 144 -3.57 -3.83 -6.13
CA GLN A 144 -3.82 -5.03 -6.92
C GLN A 144 -5.25 -4.97 -7.43
N PHE A 145 -5.43 -5.11 -8.75
CA PHE A 145 -6.76 -5.21 -9.35
C PHE A 145 -7.39 -6.56 -8.96
N PRO A 146 -8.65 -6.59 -8.51
CA PRO A 146 -9.29 -7.78 -7.94
C PRO A 146 -9.77 -8.78 -9.01
N TYR A 147 -9.19 -8.76 -10.20
CA TYR A 147 -9.53 -9.58 -11.34
C TYR A 147 -8.29 -9.92 -12.16
N ASP A 148 -8.41 -10.96 -12.97
CA ASP A 148 -7.32 -11.49 -13.78
C ASP A 148 -7.06 -10.61 -15.01
N PHE A 149 -5.79 -10.42 -15.34
CA PHE A 149 -5.42 -9.86 -16.63
C PHE A 149 -5.63 -10.89 -17.74
N ASN A 150 -6.36 -10.49 -18.79
CA ASN A 150 -6.50 -11.25 -20.02
C ASN A 150 -6.36 -10.32 -21.23
N ARG A 151 -5.31 -10.53 -22.03
CA ARG A 151 -5.03 -9.73 -23.23
C ARG A 151 -6.08 -9.89 -24.32
N ASP A 152 -6.72 -11.05 -24.37
CA ASP A 152 -7.70 -11.42 -25.40
C ASP A 152 -9.15 -11.17 -24.92
N ALA A 153 -9.33 -10.44 -23.81
CA ALA A 153 -10.65 -10.08 -23.31
C ALA A 153 -11.35 -9.12 -24.29
N HIS A 154 -12.62 -9.41 -24.58
CA HIS A 154 -13.49 -8.55 -25.39
C HIS A 154 -14.62 -8.00 -24.52
N CYS A 155 -14.92 -6.71 -24.68
CA CYS A 155 -15.88 -5.98 -23.85
C CYS A 155 -17.01 -5.37 -24.72
N PRO A 156 -17.84 -6.19 -25.39
CA PRO A 156 -18.79 -5.69 -26.39
C PRO A 156 -19.80 -4.68 -25.85
N ASN A 157 -20.22 -4.80 -24.59
CA ASN A 157 -21.12 -3.82 -23.97
C ASN A 157 -20.44 -2.46 -23.74
N TRP A 158 -19.13 -2.47 -23.46
CA TRP A 158 -18.34 -1.24 -23.33
C TRP A 158 -18.14 -0.58 -24.69
N ASP A 159 -17.83 -1.37 -25.72
CA ASP A 159 -17.68 -0.89 -27.09
C ASP A 159 -18.99 -0.25 -27.59
N LEU A 160 -20.13 -0.94 -27.44
CA LEU A 160 -21.45 -0.41 -27.77
C LEU A 160 -21.80 0.86 -26.98
N PHE A 161 -21.41 0.92 -25.71
CA PHE A 161 -21.61 2.11 -24.89
C PHE A 161 -20.79 3.30 -25.44
N LEU A 162 -19.51 3.11 -25.75
CA LEU A 162 -18.67 4.16 -26.32
C LEU A 162 -19.18 4.64 -27.68
N GLU A 163 -19.64 3.73 -28.54
CA GLU A 163 -20.28 4.08 -29.82
C GLU A 163 -21.55 4.92 -29.61
N SER A 164 -22.34 4.61 -28.57
CA SER A 164 -23.58 5.34 -28.24
C SER A 164 -23.35 6.78 -27.77
N LEU A 165 -22.13 7.16 -27.40
CA LEU A 165 -21.80 8.53 -26.99
C LEU A 165 -21.74 9.51 -28.18
N GLU A 166 -21.69 9.01 -29.42
CA GLU A 166 -21.63 9.79 -30.66
C GLU A 166 -20.47 10.81 -30.68
N PHE A 167 -19.40 10.56 -29.91
CA PHE A 167 -18.20 11.38 -29.93
C PHE A 167 -17.32 11.10 -31.15
N ASP A 168 -16.56 12.10 -31.57
CA ASP A 168 -15.57 11.91 -32.62
C ASP A 168 -14.45 10.95 -32.17
N PRO A 169 -13.77 10.27 -33.11
CA PRO A 169 -12.73 9.29 -32.78
C PRO A 169 -11.60 9.84 -31.91
N ASP A 170 -11.23 11.11 -32.06
CA ASP A 170 -10.15 11.71 -31.26
C ASP A 170 -10.60 11.85 -29.79
N THR A 171 -11.83 12.30 -29.55
CA THR A 171 -12.42 12.37 -28.21
C THR A 171 -12.50 10.98 -27.55
N LEU A 172 -12.96 9.96 -28.28
CA LEU A 172 -12.97 8.58 -27.76
C LEU A 172 -11.56 8.08 -27.43
N SER A 173 -10.59 8.37 -28.28
CA SER A 173 -9.17 8.05 -28.02
C SER A 173 -8.66 8.73 -26.75
N ARG A 174 -9.02 10.00 -26.51
CA ARG A 174 -8.63 10.71 -25.28
C ARG A 174 -9.28 10.14 -24.03
N LEU A 175 -10.53 9.67 -24.11
CA LEU A 175 -11.19 8.99 -22.99
C LEU A 175 -10.49 7.65 -22.68
N GLN A 176 -10.09 6.91 -23.71
CA GLN A 176 -9.33 5.67 -23.55
C GLN A 176 -7.94 5.93 -22.94
N GLU A 177 -7.22 6.95 -23.40
CA GLU A 177 -5.95 7.39 -22.82
C GLU A 177 -6.12 7.79 -21.35
N TRP A 178 -7.20 8.51 -21.02
CA TRP A 178 -7.50 8.91 -19.65
C TRP A 178 -7.78 7.71 -18.75
N ALA A 179 -8.57 6.74 -19.23
CA ALA A 179 -8.82 5.51 -18.50
C ALA A 179 -7.52 4.73 -18.25
N GLY A 180 -6.67 4.60 -19.27
CA GLY A 180 -5.34 3.97 -19.13
C GLY A 180 -4.43 4.70 -18.15
N TYR A 181 -4.45 6.03 -18.17
CA TYR A 181 -3.71 6.85 -17.23
C TYR A 181 -4.13 6.62 -15.77
N CYS A 182 -5.44 6.46 -15.51
CA CYS A 182 -5.94 6.18 -14.16
C CYS A 182 -5.53 4.80 -13.62
N LEU A 183 -5.06 3.87 -14.46
CA LEU A 183 -4.54 2.57 -13.99
C LEU A 183 -3.16 2.69 -13.32
N LEU A 184 -2.43 3.78 -13.56
CA LEU A 184 -1.05 3.92 -13.12
C LEU A 184 -0.99 4.29 -11.62
N PRO A 185 -0.31 3.50 -10.78
CA PRO A 185 -0.22 3.75 -9.34
C PRO A 185 0.63 4.96 -8.97
N ILE A 186 1.60 5.31 -9.84
CA ILE A 186 2.41 6.52 -9.75
C ILE A 186 2.49 7.12 -11.14
N VAL A 187 2.22 8.41 -11.23
CA VAL A 187 2.34 9.16 -12.47
C VAL A 187 3.75 9.74 -12.56
N TYR A 188 4.54 9.25 -13.53
CA TYR A 188 5.82 9.86 -13.87
C TYR A 188 5.61 10.98 -14.88
N GLY A 189 6.00 12.20 -14.50
CA GLY A 189 5.74 13.40 -15.29
C GLY A 189 4.35 13.94 -14.97
N ASN A 190 4.30 15.00 -14.17
CA ASN A 190 3.05 15.61 -13.72
C ASN A 190 2.23 16.09 -14.93
N LEU A 191 1.22 15.34 -15.36
CA LEU A 191 0.23 15.85 -16.32
C LEU A 191 -0.50 17.06 -15.73
N GLN A 192 -0.66 17.10 -14.40
CA GLN A 192 -1.38 18.14 -13.65
C GLN A 192 -2.77 18.39 -14.28
N LYS A 193 -3.45 17.31 -14.65
CA LYS A 193 -4.77 17.35 -15.29
C LYS A 193 -5.81 16.72 -14.37
N SER A 194 -7.00 17.27 -14.44
CA SER A 194 -8.24 16.67 -13.98
C SER A 194 -9.25 16.70 -15.14
N LEU A 195 -10.12 15.70 -15.19
CA LEU A 195 -11.14 15.58 -16.22
C LEU A 195 -12.50 16.00 -15.64
N PHE A 196 -13.19 16.90 -16.34
CA PHE A 196 -14.54 17.32 -16.02
C PHE A 196 -15.48 16.97 -17.17
N PHE A 197 -16.53 16.21 -16.87
CA PHE A 197 -17.61 15.95 -17.82
C PHE A 197 -18.71 17.00 -17.65
N ILE A 198 -18.83 17.95 -18.59
CA ILE A 198 -19.84 19.03 -18.53
C ILE A 198 -20.99 18.73 -19.49
N GLY A 199 -22.24 18.83 -19.04
CA GLY A 199 -23.43 18.67 -19.89
C GLY A 199 -24.72 18.50 -19.10
N GLU A 200 -25.86 18.63 -19.77
CA GLU A 200 -27.20 18.77 -19.16
C GLU A 200 -27.82 17.45 -18.64
N GLY A 201 -26.99 16.45 -18.30
CA GLY A 201 -27.43 15.13 -17.83
C GLY A 201 -27.72 14.12 -18.96
N ALA A 202 -28.04 12.87 -18.61
CA ALA A 202 -28.46 11.78 -19.51
C ALA A 202 -27.52 11.39 -20.69
N ASN A 203 -26.27 11.85 -20.69
CA ASN A 203 -25.32 11.63 -21.80
C ASN A 203 -24.24 10.57 -21.49
N GLY A 204 -24.55 9.56 -20.66
CA GLY A 204 -23.60 8.48 -20.34
C GLY A 204 -22.43 8.85 -19.42
N LYS A 205 -22.32 10.09 -18.91
CA LYS A 205 -21.22 10.54 -18.03
C LYS A 205 -21.09 9.67 -16.78
N SER A 206 -22.18 9.47 -16.05
CA SER A 206 -22.20 8.65 -14.84
C SER A 206 -21.84 7.20 -15.16
N VAL A 207 -22.36 6.66 -16.27
CA VAL A 207 -22.04 5.30 -16.72
C VAL A 207 -20.54 5.15 -16.99
N PHE A 208 -19.90 6.11 -17.68
CA PHE A 208 -18.45 6.09 -17.91
C PHE A 208 -17.67 6.14 -16.59
N LEU A 209 -18.01 7.09 -15.71
CA LEU A 209 -17.30 7.28 -14.43
C LEU A 209 -17.48 6.10 -13.46
N GLU A 210 -18.69 5.54 -13.38
CA GLU A 210 -19.00 4.35 -12.56
C GLU A 210 -18.30 3.10 -13.11
N THR A 211 -18.26 2.94 -14.44
CA THR A 211 -17.53 1.83 -15.07
C THR A 211 -16.04 1.94 -14.80
N LEU A 212 -15.46 3.14 -14.97
CA LEU A 212 -14.05 3.38 -14.64
C LEU A 212 -13.76 3.15 -13.16
N ALA A 213 -14.64 3.60 -12.26
CA ALA A 213 -14.53 3.34 -10.83
C ALA A 213 -14.54 1.84 -10.51
N ALA A 214 -15.43 1.07 -11.16
CA ALA A 214 -15.54 -0.38 -10.96
C ALA A 214 -14.31 -1.15 -11.49
N VAL A 215 -13.76 -0.73 -12.63
CA VAL A 215 -12.50 -1.28 -13.16
C VAL A 215 -11.36 -0.96 -12.20
N LEU A 216 -11.24 0.30 -11.76
CA LEU A 216 -10.16 0.68 -10.86
C LEU A 216 -10.26 0.01 -9.49
N ASP A 217 -11.49 -0.16 -8.97
CA ASP A 217 -11.87 -0.66 -7.63
C ASP A 217 -11.30 0.19 -6.46
N ASN A 218 -10.01 0.50 -6.53
CA ASN A 218 -9.26 1.34 -5.62
C ASN A 218 -9.41 2.84 -5.90
N VAL A 219 -10.63 3.34 -5.77
CA VAL A 219 -10.95 4.77 -5.92
C VAL A 219 -11.45 5.40 -4.61
N SER A 220 -11.53 6.72 -4.59
CA SER A 220 -12.30 7.51 -3.61
C SER A 220 -13.41 8.30 -4.33
N HIS A 221 -14.38 8.78 -3.56
CA HIS A 221 -15.54 9.50 -4.07
C HIS A 221 -15.74 10.86 -3.39
N LEU A 222 -14.65 11.49 -2.96
CA LEU A 222 -14.72 12.78 -2.30
C LEU A 222 -15.29 13.81 -3.27
N GLU A 223 -16.31 14.52 -2.82
CA GLU A 223 -16.78 15.71 -3.49
C GLU A 223 -15.69 16.78 -3.49
N LEU A 224 -15.83 17.70 -4.43
CA LEU A 224 -14.88 18.78 -4.61
C LEU A 224 -14.76 19.68 -3.37
N SER A 225 -15.83 19.83 -2.59
CA SER A 225 -15.83 20.55 -1.31
C SER A 225 -15.07 19.77 -0.21
N GLU A 226 -15.16 18.44 -0.22
CA GLU A 226 -14.55 17.53 0.74
C GLU A 226 -13.04 17.39 0.54
N LEU A 227 -12.55 17.59 -0.69
CA LEU A 227 -11.12 17.72 -0.97
C LEU A 227 -10.46 18.86 -0.18
N PHE A 228 -11.24 19.81 0.34
CA PHE A 228 -10.73 20.88 1.20
C PHE A 228 -10.85 20.56 2.70
N ASP A 229 -11.44 19.43 3.08
CA ASP A 229 -11.48 18.98 4.47
C ASP A 229 -10.19 18.21 4.81
N ARG A 230 -9.47 18.66 5.85
CA ARG A 230 -8.20 18.07 6.31
C ARG A 230 -8.33 16.62 6.81
N PHE A 231 -9.51 16.20 7.23
CA PHE A 231 -9.76 14.82 7.66
C PHE A 231 -10.14 13.93 6.48
N LYS A 232 -10.97 14.43 5.56
CA LYS A 232 -11.44 13.65 4.40
C LYS A 232 -10.37 13.46 3.35
N ILE A 233 -9.49 14.45 3.12
CA ILE A 233 -8.40 14.35 2.14
C ILE A 233 -7.45 13.17 2.42
N ALA A 234 -7.39 12.68 3.67
CA ALA A 234 -6.63 11.47 4.02
C ALA A 234 -7.13 10.22 3.26
N GLU A 235 -8.39 10.20 2.81
CA GLU A 235 -8.99 9.09 2.06
C GLU A 235 -8.43 8.96 0.63
N LEU A 236 -7.76 9.99 0.11
CA LEU A 236 -7.04 9.92 -1.18
C LEU A 236 -5.78 9.05 -1.11
N GLU A 237 -5.26 8.81 0.10
CA GLU A 237 -3.98 8.13 0.27
C GLU A 237 -4.04 6.69 -0.24
N GLY A 238 -3.20 6.39 -1.23
CA GLY A 238 -3.12 5.06 -1.84
C GLY A 238 -4.25 4.75 -2.82
N LYS A 239 -5.08 5.75 -3.20
CA LYS A 239 -6.12 5.61 -4.24
C LYS A 239 -5.58 5.91 -5.62
N LEU A 240 -6.08 5.20 -6.64
CA LEU A 240 -5.73 5.42 -8.04
C LEU A 240 -6.41 6.67 -8.62
N ALA A 241 -7.67 6.91 -8.24
CA ALA A 241 -8.43 8.05 -8.70
C ALA A 241 -9.45 8.51 -7.64
N ASN A 242 -9.79 9.79 -7.68
CA ASN A 242 -10.98 10.33 -7.03
C ASN A 242 -12.05 10.61 -8.09
N ILE A 243 -13.17 9.90 -8.04
CA ILE A 243 -14.25 9.99 -9.02
C ILE A 243 -15.51 10.51 -8.34
N CYS A 244 -16.01 11.65 -8.80
CA CYS A 244 -17.20 12.31 -8.29
C CYS A 244 -18.13 12.65 -9.46
N THR A 245 -19.43 12.36 -9.31
CA THR A 245 -20.45 12.54 -10.34
C THR A 245 -21.11 13.91 -10.31
N ASP A 246 -21.22 14.52 -9.13
CA ASP A 246 -21.91 15.79 -8.92
C ASP A 246 -20.93 16.89 -8.49
N VAL A 247 -20.81 17.92 -9.33
CA VAL A 247 -19.89 19.03 -9.07
C VAL A 247 -20.60 20.36 -9.30
N GLU A 248 -20.82 21.12 -8.23
CA GLU A 248 -21.15 22.55 -8.36
C GLU A 248 -19.90 23.32 -8.82
N THR A 249 -19.75 23.48 -10.14
CA THR A 249 -18.57 24.10 -10.77
C THR A 249 -18.41 25.59 -10.49
N SER A 250 -19.47 26.27 -10.02
CA SER A 250 -19.53 27.74 -9.88
C SER A 250 -18.54 28.35 -8.88
N LYS A 251 -17.83 27.52 -8.08
CA LYS A 251 -16.92 28.00 -7.02
C LYS A 251 -15.51 27.42 -7.06
N VAL A 252 -15.13 26.60 -8.04
CA VAL A 252 -14.00 25.67 -7.81
C VAL A 252 -12.80 25.80 -8.75
N MET A 253 -12.07 26.89 -8.58
CA MET A 253 -10.67 26.98 -9.00
C MET A 253 -9.80 27.59 -7.90
N ASP A 254 -9.96 27.09 -6.68
CA ASP A 254 -9.05 27.41 -5.58
C ASP A 254 -7.63 26.93 -5.91
N ALA A 255 -6.62 27.70 -5.50
CA ALA A 255 -5.21 27.31 -5.59
C ALA A 255 -4.97 25.93 -4.97
N ARG A 256 -5.71 25.59 -3.91
CA ARG A 256 -5.62 24.27 -3.25
C ARG A 256 -6.03 23.11 -4.16
N PHE A 257 -7.04 23.27 -5.00
CA PHE A 257 -7.43 22.23 -5.97
C PHE A 257 -6.30 21.96 -6.96
N LYS A 258 -5.64 23.02 -7.46
CA LYS A 258 -4.49 22.90 -8.36
C LYS A 258 -3.34 22.13 -7.72
N LYS A 259 -3.07 22.35 -6.43
CA LYS A 259 -2.05 21.61 -5.68
C LYS A 259 -2.36 20.12 -5.58
N ILE A 260 -3.62 19.77 -5.33
CA ILE A 260 -4.09 18.38 -5.29
C ILE A 260 -3.92 17.73 -6.66
N VAL A 261 -4.40 18.37 -7.72
CA VAL A 261 -4.27 17.89 -9.11
C VAL A 261 -2.81 17.78 -9.55
N ALA A 262 -1.93 18.63 -9.02
CA ALA A 262 -0.50 18.57 -9.28
C ALA A 262 0.24 17.49 -8.47
N GLY A 263 -0.43 16.80 -7.54
CA GLY A 263 0.17 15.80 -6.67
C GLY A 263 1.09 16.40 -5.59
N GLU A 264 0.92 17.68 -5.25
CA GLU A 264 1.71 18.30 -4.17
C GLU A 264 1.35 17.69 -2.82
N PRO A 265 2.31 17.53 -1.88
CA PRO A 265 2.04 17.03 -0.54
C PRO A 265 0.93 17.82 0.18
N GLN A 266 -0.02 17.10 0.76
CA GLN A 266 -1.15 17.67 1.49
C GLN A 266 -1.06 17.31 2.98
N SER A 267 -1.32 18.28 3.86
CA SER A 267 -1.49 17.99 5.28
C SER A 267 -2.86 17.36 5.52
N ALA A 268 -2.87 16.15 6.04
CA ALA A 268 -4.07 15.40 6.37
C ALA A 268 -4.05 14.95 7.83
N GLU A 269 -5.20 14.97 8.50
CA GLU A 269 -5.38 14.50 9.87
C GLU A 269 -6.20 13.20 9.86
N ARG A 270 -5.74 12.16 10.54
CA ARG A 270 -6.52 10.92 10.71
C ARG A 270 -7.19 10.93 12.07
N LYS A 271 -8.51 10.71 12.11
CA LYS A 271 -9.20 10.48 13.39
C LYS A 271 -8.62 9.22 14.03
N PHE A 272 -8.25 9.32 15.31
CA PHE A 272 -7.74 8.22 16.14
C PHE A 272 -6.31 7.71 15.83
N LYS A 273 -5.49 8.50 15.14
CA LYS A 273 -4.02 8.35 15.13
C LYS A 273 -3.35 9.59 15.71
#